data_AF-A0A139QNC8-F1
#
_entry.id   AF-A0A139QNC8-F1
#
_cell.length_a   1.000
_cell.length_b   1.000
_cell.length_c   1.000
_cell.angle_alpha   90.00
_cell.angle_beta   90.00
_cell.angle_gamma   90.00
#
_symmetry.space_group_name_H-M   'P 1'
#
loop_
_entity.id
_entity.type
_entity.pdbx_description
1 polymer ?
#
loop_
_entity_poly.entity_id
_entity_poly.type
_entity_poly.pdbx_seq_one_letter_code
_entity_poly.pdbx_strand_id
1 'polypeptide(L)' 'MKHIMIVDDHPIVREGLANFIEIADDLTVVATASNGQEALEKLAALTRQPTLS' A
#
# COMPACT_ATOMS: atom_id res chain seq x y z
N MET A 1 -8.72 -0.27 11.94
CA MET A 1 -7.90 -0.57 10.75
C MET A 1 -7.00 0.62 10.46
N LYS A 2 -5.69 0.40 10.30
CA LYS A 2 -4.74 1.41 9.80
C LYS A 2 -4.36 1.03 8.38
N HIS A 3 -4.52 1.97 7.45
CA HIS A 3 -4.15 1.78 6.06
C HIS A 3 -2.69 2.16 5.85
N ILE A 4 -1.95 1.31 5.18
CA ILE A 4 -0.53 1.50 4.91
C ILE A 4 -0.21 1.26 3.44
N MET A 5 0.78 1.99 2.95
CA MET A 5 1.34 1.84 1.61
C MET A 5 2.82 1.52 1.74
N ILE A 6 3.28 0.49 1.04
CA ILE A 6 4.69 0.07 1.06
C ILE A 6 5.42 0.71 -0.12
N VAL A 7 6.54 1.38 0.14
CA VAL A 7 7.36 2.03 -0.90
C VAL A 7 8.79 1.52 -0.78
N ASP A 8 9.23 0.75 -1.77
CA ASP A 8 10.57 0.15 -1.84
C ASP A 8 10.89 -0.17 -3.30
N ASP A 9 12.11 0.03 -3.76
CA ASP A 9 12.51 -0.22 -5.16
C ASP A 9 12.71 -1.71 -5.46
N HIS A 10 12.79 -2.58 -4.45
CA HIS A 10 12.99 -4.02 -4.59
C HIS A 10 11.65 -4.78 -4.53
N PRO A 11 11.25 -5.48 -5.62
CA PRO A 11 9.98 -6.22 -5.66
C PRO A 11 9.84 -7.28 -4.56
N ILE A 12 10.90 -8.05 -4.30
CA ILE A 12 10.90 -9.14 -3.31
C ILE A 12 10.64 -8.59 -1.89
N VAL A 13 11.20 -7.42 -1.56
CA VAL A 13 11.01 -6.80 -0.25
C VAL A 13 9.56 -6.35 -0.08
N ARG A 14 8.96 -5.72 -1.11
CA ARG A 14 7.55 -5.30 -1.07
C ARG A 14 6.59 -6.47 -0.88
N GLU A 15 6.78 -7.55 -1.63
CA GLU A 15 5.95 -8.75 -1.51
C GLU A 15 6.09 -9.41 -0.13
N GLY A 16 7.33 -9.55 0.35
CA GLY A 16 7.59 -10.10 1.69
C GLY A 16 6.95 -9.27 2.81
N LEU A 17 7.08 -7.94 2.75
CA LEU A 17 6.45 -7.04 3.72
C LEU A 17 4.93 -7.06 3.64
N ALA A 18 4.35 -7.09 2.44
CA ALA A 18 2.90 -7.17 2.28
C ALA A 18 2.35 -8.44 2.93
N ASN A 19 2.93 -9.60 2.60
CA ASN A 19 2.53 -10.89 3.18
C ASN A 19 2.70 -10.92 4.70
N PHE A 20 3.78 -10.34 5.23
CA PHE A 20 4.01 -10.26 6.67
C PHE A 20 2.95 -9.40 7.38
N ILE A 21 2.56 -8.29 6.76
CA ILE A 21 1.60 -7.33 7.32
C ILE A 21 0.16 -7.85 7.25
N GLU A 22 -0.19 -8.66 6.26
CA GLU A 22 -1.53 -9.29 6.15
C GLU A 22 -1.87 -10.20 7.34
N ILE A 23 -0.87 -10.59 8.14
CA ILE A 23 -1.06 -11.37 9.37
C ILE A 23 -1.55 -10.48 10.53
N ALA A 24 -1.37 -9.15 10.45
CA ALA A 24 -1.76 -8.23 11.51
C ALA A 24 -3.23 -7.80 11.37
N ASP A 25 -4.04 -8.07 12.40
CA ASP A 25 -5.49 -7.80 12.40
C ASP A 25 -5.86 -6.30 12.33
N ASP A 26 -4.93 -5.40 12.66
CA ASP A 26 -5.18 -3.95 12.70
C ASP A 26 -4.62 -3.18 11.50
N LEU A 27 -3.91 -3.85 10.58
CA LEU A 27 -3.25 -3.23 9.43
C LEU A 27 -3.84 -3.71 8.11
N THR A 28 -3.77 -2.86 7.09
CA THR A 28 -4.17 -3.23 5.73
C THR A 28 -3.26 -2.54 4.72
N VAL A 29 -2.64 -3.33 3.85
CA VAL A 29 -1.87 -2.82 2.73
C VAL A 29 -2.85 -2.38 1.64
N VAL A 30 -2.92 -1.06 1.39
CA VAL A 30 -3.84 -0.49 0.39
C VAL A 30 -3.18 -0.22 -0.96
N ALA A 31 -1.84 -0.19 -0.98
CA ALA A 31 -1.05 -0.04 -2.19
C ALA A 31 0.42 -0.41 -1.95
N THR A 32 1.14 -0.67 -3.04
CA THR A 32 2.60 -0.77 -3.09
C THR A 32 3.15 0.12 -4.19
N ALA A 33 4.34 0.69 -4.03
CA ALA A 33 5.02 1.51 -5.03
C ALA A 33 6.52 1.22 -5.06
N SER A 34 7.15 1.39 -6.22
CA SER A 34 8.59 1.22 -6.43
C SER A 34 9.41 2.47 -6.12
N ASN A 35 8.78 3.63 -6.02
CA ASN A 35 9.42 4.90 -5.76
C ASN A 35 8.40 5.96 -5.28
N GLY A 36 8.90 7.14 -4.93
CA GLY A 36 8.06 8.24 -4.41
C GLY A 36 7.06 8.80 -5.42
N GLN A 37 7.41 8.87 -6.71
CA GLN A 37 6.51 9.38 -7.74
C GLN A 37 5.31 8.45 -7.92
N GLU A 38 5.55 7.15 -8.06
CA GLU A 38 4.48 6.13 -8.13
C GLU A 38 3.63 6.13 -6.85
N ALA A 39 4.24 6.32 -5.67
CA ALA A 39 3.51 6.40 -4.41
C ALA A 39 2.52 7.57 -4.39
N LEU A 40 2.92 8.76 -4.85
CA LEU A 40 2.05 9.93 -4.94
C LEU A 40 0.92 9.73 -5.95
N GLU A 41 1.22 9.12 -7.10
CA GLU A 41 0.21 8.80 -8.12
C GLU A 41 -0.85 7.83 -7.59
N LYS A 42 -0.42 6.78 -6.89
CA LYS A 42 -1.33 5.81 -6.28
C LYS A 42 -2.12 6.43 -5.12
N LEU A 43 -1.51 7.27 -4.30
CA LEU A 43 -2.19 8.00 -3.23
C LEU A 43 -3.30 8.92 -3.79
N ALA A 44 -3.02 9.62 -4.89
CA ALA A 44 -4.01 10.44 -5.58
C ALA A 44 -5.14 9.61 -6.21
N ALA A 45 -4.86 8.39 -6.66
CA ALA A 45 -5.89 7.48 -7.17
C ALA A 45 -6.78 6.91 -6.05
N LEU A 46 -6.20 6.57 -4.89
CA LEU A 46 -6.94 6.06 -3.73
C LEU A 46 -7.90 7.10 -3.15
N THR A 47 -7.48 8.37 -3.07
CA THR A 47 -8.31 9.47 -2.57
C THR A 47 -9.48 9.84 -3.49
N ARG A 48 -9.45 9.39 -4.76
CA ARG A 48 -10.53 9.63 -5.74
C ARG A 48 -11.58 8.52 -5.79
N GLN A 49 -11.40 7.40 -5.09
CA GLN A 49 -12.44 6.40 -4.99
C GLN A 49 -13.52 6.92 -4.02
N PRO A 50 -14.76 7.17 -4.47
CA PRO A 50 -15.85 7.35 -3.52
C PRO A 50 -15.99 6.01 -2.80
N THR A 51 -15.94 6.02 -1.47
CA THR A 51 -16.30 4.87 -0.64
C THR A 51 -17.63 4.32 -1.15
N LEU A 52 -17.59 3.21 -1.88
CA LEU A 52 -18.77 2.41 -2.16
C LEU A 52 -19.23 1.84 -0.82
N SER A 53 -20.51 2.04 -0.55
CA SER A 53 -21.28 1.80 0.68
C SER A 53 -20.90 0.60 1.52
#